data_AF-V4XQX0-F1
#
_entry.id   AF-V4XQX0-F1
#
_cell.length_a   1.000
_cell.length_b   1.000
_cell.length_c   1.000
_cell.angle_alpha   90.00
_cell.angle_beta   90.00
_cell.angle_gamma   90.00
#
_symmetry.space_group_name_H-M   'P 1'
#
loop_
_entity.id
_entity.type
_entity.pdbx_description
1 polymer ?
#
loop_
_entity_poly.entity_id
_entity_poly.type
_entity_poly.pdbx_seq_one_letter_code
_entity_poly.pdbx_strand_id
1 'polypeptide(L)'
;MSLGTTIDTTVRGDVEVAFAVINEDTDPIELRFRSGQTADLAVYEDDTDGDPVWRWSDGRMFTMAVDTARLDPGERLVQEFVWTDPPAGEYVAVATLEADASVTATTTFTVE
;
A
#
# COMPACT_ATOMS: atom_id res chain seq x y z
N MET A 1 18.34 -4.00 7.74
CA MET A 1 17.18 -3.61 6.92
C MET A 1 15.99 -3.47 7.84
N SER A 2 15.84 -2.28 8.40
CA SER A 2 14.63 -1.84 9.09
C SER A 2 13.86 -0.90 8.18
N LEU A 3 12.62 -1.27 7.89
CA LEU A 3 11.67 -0.42 7.18
C LEU A 3 10.51 -0.11 8.11
N GLY A 4 10.23 1.18 8.29
CA GLY A 4 9.02 1.65 8.94
C GLY A 4 7.89 1.81 7.92
N THR A 5 6.64 1.69 8.36
CA THR A 5 5.47 1.93 7.52
C THR A 5 4.50 2.92 8.15
N THR A 6 3.81 3.68 7.32
CA THR A 6 2.70 4.55 7.75
C THR A 6 1.59 4.44 6.71
N ILE A 7 0.35 4.50 7.16
CA ILE A 7 -0.83 4.46 6.31
C ILE A 7 -1.84 5.50 6.81
N ASP A 8 -2.24 6.38 5.91
CA ASP A 8 -3.21 7.44 6.17
C ASP A 8 -4.39 7.27 5.22
N THR A 9 -5.61 7.40 5.74
CA THR A 9 -6.85 7.27 4.94
C THR A 9 -7.68 8.53 5.05
N THR A 10 -8.20 8.98 3.91
CA THR A 10 -9.13 10.11 3.80
C THR A 10 -10.39 9.67 3.07
N VAL A 11 -11.56 9.88 3.70
CA VAL A 11 -12.87 9.55 3.12
C VAL A 11 -13.59 10.84 2.74
N ARG A 12 -13.83 11.07 1.45
CA ARG A 12 -14.51 12.26 0.89
C ARG A 12 -15.32 11.90 -0.36
N GLY A 13 -16.32 11.04 -0.21
CA GLY A 13 -17.02 10.42 -1.34
C GLY A 13 -16.19 9.26 -1.88
N ASP A 14 -14.97 9.54 -2.31
CA ASP A 14 -13.95 8.51 -2.57
C ASP A 14 -13.12 8.21 -1.31
N VAL A 15 -12.47 7.05 -1.28
CA VAL A 15 -11.50 6.68 -0.25
C VAL A 15 -10.10 6.79 -0.85
N GLU A 16 -9.32 7.74 -0.32
CA GLU A 16 -7.92 7.96 -0.67
C GLU A 16 -7.03 7.38 0.44
N VAL A 17 -6.04 6.57 0.07
CA VAL A 17 -5.10 5.96 1.01
C VAL A 17 -3.67 6.28 0.58
N ALA A 18 -2.90 6.85 1.49
CA ALA A 18 -1.47 7.08 1.31
C ALA A 18 -0.68 6.08 2.15
N PHE A 19 0.15 5.26 1.51
CA PHE A 19 1.04 4.30 2.14
C PHE A 19 2.49 4.76 1.99
N ALA A 20 3.19 4.95 3.10
CA ALA A 20 4.59 5.33 3.13
C ALA A 20 5.46 4.22 3.71
N VAL A 21 6.60 3.97 3.07
CA VAL A 21 7.68 3.10 3.54
C VAL A 21 8.92 3.96 3.77
N ILE A 22 9.48 3.93 4.97
CA ILE A 22 10.66 4.72 5.36
C ILE A 22 11.85 3.81 5.65
N ASN A 23 13.04 4.21 5.18
CA ASN A 23 14.29 3.62 5.65
C ASN A 23 14.61 4.15 7.06
N GLU A 24 14.56 3.27 8.06
CA GLU A 24 14.88 3.59 9.46
C GLU A 24 16.32 3.25 9.85
N ASP A 25 17.08 2.61 8.96
CA ASP A 25 18.49 2.32 9.16
C ASP A 25 19.35 3.58 8.93
N THR A 26 20.59 3.53 9.43
CA THR A 26 21.60 4.57 9.18
C THR A 26 22.30 4.42 7.84
N ASP A 27 22.07 3.31 7.14
CA ASP A 27 22.64 2.98 5.84
C ASP A 27 21.54 2.93 4.77
N PRO A 28 21.87 3.19 3.49
CA PRO A 28 20.93 3.09 2.39
C PRO A 28 20.40 1.67 2.21
N ILE A 29 19.13 1.55 1.85
CA ILE A 29 18.45 0.29 1.54
C ILE A 29 18.13 0.26 0.04
N GLU A 30 18.39 -0.89 -0.60
CA GLU A 30 17.93 -1.15 -1.97
C GLU A 30 16.68 -2.04 -1.93
N LEU A 31 15.60 -1.59 -2.56
CA LEU A 31 14.35 -2.32 -2.76
C LEU A 31 14.30 -2.81 -4.19
N ARG A 32 14.04 -4.10 -4.38
CA ARG A 32 13.94 -4.70 -5.71
C ARG A 32 12.50 -5.11 -6.03
N PHE A 33 11.94 -4.48 -7.04
CA PHE A 33 10.59 -4.79 -7.55
C PHE A 33 10.66 -5.80 -8.68
N ARG A 34 9.77 -6.79 -8.64
CA ARG A 34 9.73 -7.87 -9.66
C ARG A 34 8.92 -7.51 -10.90
N SER A 35 8.16 -6.42 -10.83
CA SER A 35 7.31 -5.90 -11.89
C SER A 35 7.12 -4.39 -11.70
N GLY A 36 6.37 -3.74 -12.59
CA GLY A 36 5.93 -2.35 -12.42
C GLY A 36 4.92 -2.14 -11.29
N GLN A 37 4.43 -3.20 -10.65
CA GLN A 37 3.63 -3.09 -9.42
C GLN A 37 4.58 -2.92 -8.23
N THR A 38 4.66 -1.71 -7.69
CA THR A 38 5.55 -1.39 -6.56
C THR A 38 4.86 -1.52 -5.20
N ALA A 39 3.53 -1.39 -5.17
CA ALA A 39 2.71 -1.64 -3.99
C ALA A 39 1.29 -2.03 -4.41
N ASP A 40 0.52 -2.54 -3.47
CA ASP A 40 -0.90 -2.86 -3.63
C ASP A 40 -1.71 -2.48 -2.38
N LEU A 41 -3.01 -2.35 -2.55
CA LEU A 41 -3.97 -2.10 -1.48
C LEU A 41 -5.16 -3.04 -1.62
N ALA A 42 -5.43 -3.82 -0.59
CA ALA A 42 -6.62 -4.65 -0.48
C ALA A 42 -7.54 -4.11 0.62
N VAL A 43 -8.84 -4.08 0.36
CA VAL A 43 -9.87 -3.59 1.28
C VAL A 43 -10.83 -4.73 1.59
N TYR A 44 -11.11 -4.92 2.87
CA TYR A 44 -11.96 -5.98 3.41
C TYR A 44 -13.11 -5.40 4.23
N GLU A 45 -14.21 -6.14 4.34
CA GLU A 45 -15.32 -5.82 5.25
C GLU A 45 -15.04 -6.38 6.65
N ASP A 46 -15.19 -5.55 7.70
CA ASP A 46 -15.08 -5.92 9.13
C ASP A 46 -13.68 -6.41 9.61
N ASP A 47 -13.13 -7.47 9.01
CA ASP A 47 -11.80 -8.04 9.26
C ASP A 47 -11.12 -8.46 7.94
N THR A 48 -9.87 -8.91 8.01
CA THR A 48 -9.04 -9.46 6.93
C THR A 48 -9.25 -10.96 6.68
N ASP A 49 -10.14 -11.61 7.43
CA ASP A 49 -10.53 -13.01 7.24
C ASP A 49 -11.48 -13.17 6.03
N GLY A 50 -10.94 -13.23 4.82
CA GLY A 50 -11.73 -13.46 3.60
C GLY A 50 -11.07 -12.97 2.32
N ASP A 51 -11.86 -12.93 1.26
CA ASP A 51 -11.47 -12.23 0.02
C ASP A 51 -11.73 -10.73 0.19
N PRO A 52 -10.84 -9.85 -0.30
CA PRO A 52 -11.08 -8.42 -0.27
C PRO A 52 -12.29 -8.06 -1.14
N VAL A 53 -13.10 -7.13 -0.67
CA VAL A 53 -14.21 -6.56 -1.46
C VAL A 53 -13.72 -5.63 -2.57
N TRP A 54 -12.51 -5.11 -2.41
CA TRP A 54 -11.85 -4.31 -3.43
C TRP A 54 -10.33 -4.46 -3.34
N ARG A 55 -9.67 -4.48 -4.49
CA ARG A 55 -8.21 -4.49 -4.58
C ARG A 55 -7.76 -3.51 -5.65
N TRP A 56 -6.78 -2.67 -5.32
CA TRP A 56 -6.30 -1.64 -6.24
C TRP A 56 -5.74 -2.23 -7.53
N SER A 57 -4.99 -3.33 -7.44
CA SER A 57 -4.39 -4.00 -8.59
C SER A 57 -5.39 -4.71 -9.52
N ASP A 58 -6.63 -4.92 -9.12
CA ASP A 58 -7.61 -5.65 -9.92
C ASP A 58 -7.89 -4.96 -11.26
N GLY A 59 -7.75 -5.73 -12.34
CA GLY A 59 -7.93 -5.24 -13.71
C GLY A 59 -6.82 -4.32 -14.22
N ARG A 60 -5.78 -4.03 -13.42
CA ARG A 60 -4.62 -3.25 -13.86
C ARG A 60 -3.59 -4.15 -14.53
N MET A 61 -2.89 -3.61 -15.53
CA MET A 61 -1.77 -4.26 -16.18
C MET A 61 -0.47 -3.60 -15.72
N PHE A 62 0.50 -4.43 -15.31
CA PHE A 62 1.83 -3.97 -14.91
C PHE A 62 2.88 -4.49 -15.89
N THR A 63 3.95 -3.73 -16.08
CA THR A 63 5.07 -4.17 -16.90
C THR A 63 5.82 -5.30 -16.18
N MET A 64 6.35 -6.24 -16.96
CA MET A 64 7.19 -7.33 -16.44
C MET A 64 8.67 -6.91 -16.37
N ALA A 65 8.94 -5.66 -15.96
CA ALA A 65 10.29 -5.13 -15.81
C ALA A 65 10.69 -5.20 -14.34
N VAL A 66 11.88 -5.74 -14.07
CA VAL A 66 12.50 -5.67 -12.75
C VAL A 66 13.10 -4.28 -12.58
N ASP A 67 12.83 -3.64 -11.46
CA ASP A 67 13.37 -2.32 -11.13
C ASP A 67 13.93 -2.29 -9.71
N THR A 68 14.83 -1.35 -9.44
CA THR A 68 15.42 -1.15 -8.11
C THR A 68 15.25 0.29 -7.68
N ALA A 69 14.69 0.51 -6.49
CA ALA A 69 14.68 1.81 -5.83
C ALA A 69 15.68 1.81 -4.67
N ARG A 70 16.41 2.90 -4.53
CA ARG A 70 17.26 3.14 -3.37
C ARG A 70 16.52 4.08 -2.42
N LEU A 71 16.50 3.75 -1.14
CA LEU A 71 16.06 4.62 -0.06
C LEU A 71 17.28 4.99 0.80
N ASP A 72 17.69 6.24 0.77
CA ASP A 72 18.69 6.76 1.70
C ASP A 72 18.12 6.83 3.15
N PRO A 73 18.96 6.96 4.18
CA PRO A 73 18.51 7.02 5.58
C PRO A 73 17.44 8.11 5.81
N GLY A 74 16.27 7.70 6.31
CA GLY A 74 15.11 8.58 6.53
C GLY A 74 14.30 8.93 5.27
N GLU A 75 14.69 8.46 4.09
CA GLU A 75 13.93 8.64 2.86
C GLU A 75 12.65 7.79 2.86
N ARG A 76 11.60 8.31 2.20
CA ARG A 76 10.30 7.66 2.11
C ARG A 76 9.92 7.39 0.66
N LEU A 77 9.44 6.17 0.41
CA LEU A 77 8.63 5.84 -0.76
C LEU A 77 7.16 5.99 -0.38
N VAL A 78 6.40 6.79 -1.13
CA VAL A 78 4.96 7.02 -0.87
C VAL A 78 4.15 6.55 -2.07
N GLN A 79 3.12 5.76 -1.81
CA GLN A 79 2.19 5.21 -2.80
C GLN A 79 0.77 5.62 -2.45
N GLU A 80 0.04 6.10 -3.45
CA GLU A 80 -1.33 6.59 -3.30
C GLU A 80 -2.30 5.64 -4.00
N PHE A 81 -3.40 5.32 -3.31
CA PHE A 81 -4.47 4.47 -3.79
C PHE A 81 -5.80 5.20 -3.67
N VAL A 82 -6.67 4.99 -4.65
CA VAL A 82 -8.01 5.59 -4.67
C VAL A 82 -9.03 4.50 -4.94
N TRP A 83 -10.00 4.36 -4.04
CA TRP A 83 -11.20 3.56 -4.22
C TRP A 83 -12.38 4.52 -4.44
N THR A 84 -12.85 4.58 -5.68
CA THR A 84 -13.92 5.49 -6.12
C THR A 84 -15.30 4.90 -5.88
N ASP A 85 -16.23 5.73 -5.40
CA ASP A 85 -17.63 5.38 -5.11
C ASP A 85 -17.80 4.07 -4.28
N PRO A 86 -17.11 3.94 -3.13
CA PRO A 86 -17.26 2.78 -2.26
C PRO A 86 -18.67 2.71 -1.65
N PRO A 87 -19.22 1.51 -1.43
CA PRO A 87 -20.42 1.35 -0.63
C PRO A 87 -20.22 1.86 0.80
N ALA A 88 -21.30 2.29 1.45
CA ALA A 88 -21.27 2.63 2.87
C ALA A 88 -20.99 1.37 3.70
N GLY A 89 -20.14 1.50 4.72
CA GLY A 89 -19.69 0.37 5.54
C GLY A 89 -18.43 0.64 6.34
N GLU A 90 -18.06 -0.33 7.17
CA GLU A 90 -16.80 -0.35 7.92
C GLU A 90 -15.81 -1.28 7.22
N TYR A 91 -14.59 -0.78 7.02
CA TYR A 91 -13.60 -1.44 6.19
C TYR A 91 -12.23 -1.48 6.83
N VAL A 92 -11.45 -2.49 6.45
CA VAL A 92 -10.03 -2.64 6.77
C VAL A 92 -9.22 -2.55 5.48
N ALA A 93 -8.34 -1.57 5.38
CA ALA A 93 -7.38 -1.44 4.29
C ALA A 93 -6.03 -2.01 4.70
N VAL A 94 -5.46 -2.86 3.85
CA VAL A 94 -4.12 -3.45 4.00
C VAL A 94 -3.26 -3.07 2.81
N ALA A 95 -2.31 -2.16 3.03
CA ALA A 95 -1.31 -1.79 2.03
C ALA A 95 -0.10 -2.72 2.13
N THR A 96 0.43 -3.15 0.97
CA THR A 96 1.58 -4.04 0.88
C THR A 96 2.61 -3.46 -0.08
N LEU A 97 3.88 -3.49 0.31
CA LEU A 97 5.00 -3.22 -0.59
C LEU A 97 5.34 -4.48 -1.41
N GLU A 98 5.40 -4.34 -2.75
CA GLU A 98 5.65 -5.44 -3.70
C GLU A 98 7.14 -5.53 -4.09
N ALA A 99 8.02 -5.31 -3.11
CA ALA A 99 9.46 -5.46 -3.24
C ALA A 99 9.92 -6.86 -2.77
N ASP A 100 11.24 -7.09 -2.85
CA ASP A 100 11.89 -8.24 -2.20
C ASP A 100 11.84 -8.20 -0.67
N ALA A 101 11.47 -7.04 -0.10
CA ALA A 101 11.03 -6.91 1.27
C ALA A 101 9.49 -6.82 1.36
N SER A 102 8.90 -7.69 2.17
CA SER A 102 7.45 -7.72 2.42
C SER A 102 7.14 -6.93 3.68
N VAL A 103 6.72 -5.68 3.51
CA VAL A 103 6.18 -4.85 4.60
C VAL A 103 4.74 -4.47 4.29
N THR A 104 3.92 -4.42 5.35
CA THR A 104 2.51 -4.06 5.25
C THR A 104 2.16 -2.95 6.24
N ALA A 105 1.04 -2.29 5.99
CA ALA A 105 0.41 -1.39 6.94
C ALA A 105 -1.11 -1.53 6.85
N THR A 106 -1.78 -1.47 8.00
CA THR A 106 -3.22 -1.67 8.10
C THR A 106 -3.89 -0.46 8.73
N THR A 107 -5.07 -0.11 8.23
CA THR A 107 -5.91 0.96 8.77
C THR A 107 -7.38 0.60 8.66
N THR A 108 -8.20 1.14 9.55
CA THR A 108 -9.65 0.98 9.52
C THR A 108 -10.30 2.31 9.20
N PHE A 109 -11.38 2.27 8.43
CA PHE A 109 -12.14 3.47 8.06
C PHE A 109 -13.62 3.14 7.85
N THR A 110 -14.44 4.17 7.87
CA THR A 110 -15.88 4.06 7.66
C THR A 110 -16.29 4.95 6.49
N VAL A 111 -17.13 4.43 5.62
CA VAL A 111 -17.81 5.17 4.54
C VAL A 111 -19.27 5.36 4.96
N GLU A 112 -19.76 6.60 4.93
CA GLU A 112 -21.12 6.99 5.33
C GLU A 112 -22.06 7.20 4.14
#